data_AF-A0AAW2JNG4-F1
#
_entry.id   AF-A0AAW2JNG4-F1
#
_cell.length_a   1.000
_cell.length_b   1.000
_cell.length_c   1.000
_cell.angle_alpha   90.00
_cell.angle_beta   90.00
_cell.angle_gamma   90.00
#
_symmetry.space_group_name_H-M   'P 1'
#
loop_
_entity.id
_entity.type
_entity.pdbx_description
1 polymer ?
#
loop_
_entity_poly.entity_id
_entity_poly.type
_entity_poly.pdbx_seq_one_letter_code
_entity_poly.pdbx_strand_id
1 'polypeptide(L)'
;MSIESVERDDVGVDIDGASTIYTPQDYYVPNRLKITMPQPPQDDWFQSAPYVSIHAEANYSNPPTPPGPWGLPIVGFLPFLRPDMHIQFTELARQYGPIYRLWLGTKLCTVISSPSLIKEIVRDHDSIFANRDSTVATRIGSYNGNDISFCPYDSSWRTRRKIFVHDMLSNRSLDATFNLRKDEVRKAIRNIYTKINAPVKIYELACDISLNAIISMVWGNTIEGERKDKIGAAFSSMVARSFDLLGKPNVSDYFPVLARFDIQGVEREMSNFMQRFDEIVEDIINEREKISSGEVGGGGNKNGGRLDFLQMLMELSEKQDVKTKFGKTQIKAMITDQWSKFY
;
A
#
# COMPACT_ATOMS: atom_id res chain seq x y z
N MET A 1 -34.92 -42.55 -27.89
CA MET A 1 -33.61 -43.13 -27.57
C MET A 1 -32.99 -42.19 -26.53
N SER A 2 -33.56 -42.11 -25.32
CA SER A 2 -33.44 -43.05 -24.19
C SER A 2 -32.02 -43.11 -23.63
N ILE A 3 -31.80 -42.22 -22.65
CA ILE A 3 -31.06 -42.32 -21.38
C ILE A 3 -30.01 -43.43 -21.26
N GLU A 4 -28.78 -43.07 -20.92
CA GLU A 4 -28.09 -43.71 -19.78
C GLU A 4 -27.06 -42.76 -19.14
N SER A 5 -27.15 -42.73 -17.81
CA SER A 5 -26.41 -41.94 -16.85
C SER A 5 -25.48 -42.88 -16.08
N VAL A 6 -24.19 -42.56 -15.99
CA VAL A 6 -23.20 -43.23 -15.11
C VAL A 6 -22.24 -42.12 -14.66
N GLU A 7 -22.42 -41.55 -13.48
CA GLU A 7 -21.94 -41.97 -12.14
C GLU A 7 -20.57 -41.35 -11.81
N ARG A 8 -20.51 -40.72 -10.62
CA ARG A 8 -19.39 -39.97 -10.08
C ARG A 8 -18.39 -40.93 -9.47
N ASP A 9 -17.12 -40.82 -9.86
CA ASP A 9 -16.02 -41.35 -9.07
C ASP A 9 -15.41 -40.21 -8.24
N ASP A 10 -15.73 -40.25 -6.95
CA ASP A 10 -15.02 -39.56 -5.88
C ASP A 10 -13.63 -40.19 -5.73
N VAL A 11 -12.58 -39.46 -6.12
CA VAL A 11 -11.21 -39.80 -5.70
C VAL A 11 -10.87 -38.97 -4.47
N GLY A 12 -11.19 -39.54 -3.31
CA GLY A 12 -10.60 -39.14 -2.04
C GLY A 12 -9.11 -39.45 -2.05
N VAL A 13 -8.28 -38.45 -1.82
CA VAL A 13 -6.85 -38.65 -1.53
C VAL A 13 -6.72 -38.68 -0.01
N ASP A 14 -6.52 -39.90 0.48
CA ASP A 14 -6.23 -40.23 1.86
C ASP A 14 -4.87 -39.64 2.26
N ILE A 15 -4.87 -39.00 3.42
CA ILE A 15 -3.73 -38.36 4.07
C ILE A 15 -3.35 -39.26 5.23
N ASP A 16 -2.33 -40.10 5.07
CA ASP A 16 -1.51 -40.55 6.19
C ASP A 16 -0.21 -41.24 5.78
N GLY A 17 0.85 -40.97 6.54
CA GLY A 17 1.92 -41.95 6.77
C GLY A 17 3.22 -41.84 5.96
N ALA A 18 4.04 -40.83 6.24
CA ALA A 18 5.50 -40.99 6.16
C ALA A 18 6.22 -40.03 7.12
N SER A 19 6.24 -40.41 8.39
CA SER A 19 7.14 -39.89 9.41
C SER A 19 8.60 -40.07 8.98
N THR A 20 9.28 -38.99 8.63
CA THR A 20 10.76 -38.98 8.59
C THR A 20 11.25 -38.06 9.70
N ILE A 21 11.81 -38.71 10.72
CA ILE A 21 12.40 -38.13 11.92
C ILE A 21 13.63 -37.32 11.48
N TYR A 22 13.54 -35.99 11.51
CA TYR A 22 14.72 -35.13 11.54
C TYR A 22 15.08 -34.88 13.00
N THR A 23 16.12 -35.54 13.47
CA THR A 23 16.78 -35.26 14.75
C THR A 23 17.34 -33.83 14.72
N PRO A 24 17.02 -32.96 15.71
CA PRO A 24 17.67 -31.67 15.84
C PRO A 24 19.13 -31.88 16.25
N GLN A 25 20.07 -31.39 15.44
CA GLN A 25 21.45 -31.24 15.88
C GLN A 25 21.47 -30.08 16.88
N ASP A 26 21.85 -30.38 18.12
CA ASP A 26 21.94 -29.43 19.22
C ASP A 26 22.91 -28.29 18.89
N TYR A 27 22.36 -27.10 18.61
CA TYR A 27 23.12 -25.86 18.67
C TYR A 27 23.06 -25.34 20.11
N TYR A 28 24.17 -25.52 20.82
CA TYR A 28 24.41 -24.92 22.12
C TYR A 28 24.44 -23.40 21.98
N VAL A 29 23.37 -22.73 22.43
CA VAL A 29 23.29 -21.25 22.53
C VAL A 29 23.54 -20.88 24.00
N PRO A 30 24.73 -20.34 24.35
CA PRO A 30 24.90 -19.78 25.69
C PRO A 30 24.21 -18.41 25.76
N ASN A 31 23.53 -18.17 26.88
CA ASN A 31 22.89 -16.93 27.34
C ASN A 31 21.44 -16.68 26.87
N ARG A 32 20.48 -17.27 27.60
CA ARG A 32 19.12 -16.73 27.73
C ARG A 32 19.18 -15.40 28.49
N LEU A 33 19.00 -14.27 27.80
CA LEU A 33 18.52 -13.05 28.44
C LEU A 33 17.06 -13.27 28.86
N LYS A 34 16.82 -13.52 30.15
CA LYS A 34 15.48 -13.41 30.73
C LYS A 34 15.22 -11.93 31.01
N ILE A 35 14.36 -11.32 30.19
CA ILE A 35 13.81 -9.99 30.49
C ILE A 35 12.59 -10.20 31.39
N THR A 36 12.72 -9.86 32.66
CA THR A 36 11.57 -9.68 33.55
C THR A 36 11.42 -8.18 33.79
N MET A 37 10.36 -7.58 33.24
CA MET A 37 10.01 -6.19 33.53
C MET A 37 9.10 -6.15 34.77
N PRO A 38 9.26 -5.17 35.68
CA PRO A 38 8.31 -4.96 36.78
C PRO A 38 7.00 -4.36 36.24
N GLN A 39 5.88 -4.73 36.86
CA GLN A 39 4.57 -4.12 36.57
C GLN A 39 4.56 -2.65 36.99
N PRO A 40 3.88 -1.75 36.25
CA PRO A 40 3.82 -0.34 36.60
C PRO A 40 2.92 -0.11 37.82
N PRO A 41 3.25 0.84 38.72
CA PRO A 41 2.34 1.24 39.79
C PRO A 41 1.21 2.10 39.22
N GLN A 42 0.02 1.94 39.81
CA GLN A 42 -1.13 2.79 39.60
C GLN A 42 -0.95 4.14 40.33
N ASP A 43 -1.21 5.21 39.58
CA ASP A 43 -1.65 6.55 39.99
C ASP A 43 -0.64 7.71 40.18
N ASP A 44 -0.89 8.74 39.35
CA ASP A 44 -0.96 10.21 39.55
C ASP A 44 0.27 11.18 39.62
N TRP A 45 0.37 11.95 38.53
CA TRP A 45 0.75 13.35 38.21
C TRP A 45 2.01 14.08 38.77
N PHE A 46 2.85 14.50 37.81
CA PHE A 46 3.69 15.71 37.67
C PHE A 46 4.24 16.40 38.94
N GLN A 47 5.57 16.33 39.11
CA GLN A 47 6.44 17.50 39.29
C GLN A 47 7.91 17.10 39.21
N SER A 48 8.69 17.89 38.45
CA SER A 48 10.15 17.83 38.27
C SER A 48 10.73 16.49 37.82
N ALA A 49 11.22 16.42 36.58
CA ALA A 49 12.13 15.36 36.16
C ALA A 49 13.54 15.67 36.71
N PRO A 50 14.05 15.00 37.76
CA PRO A 50 15.48 14.90 37.91
C PRO A 50 15.99 14.05 36.74
N TYR A 51 17.04 14.51 36.07
CA TYR A 51 17.82 13.66 35.18
C TYR A 51 18.28 12.44 35.99
N VAL A 52 17.62 11.30 35.79
CA VAL A 52 18.09 10.01 36.32
C VAL A 52 19.10 9.49 35.31
N SER A 53 20.38 9.76 35.57
CA SER A 53 21.47 9.03 34.94
C SER A 53 21.48 7.61 35.52
N ILE A 54 21.11 6.64 34.70
CA ILE A 54 21.21 5.23 35.03
C ILE A 54 22.70 4.85 34.88
N HIS A 55 23.45 4.88 35.97
CA HIS A 55 24.75 4.24 36.02
C HIS A 55 24.54 2.75 36.28
N ALA A 56 24.38 1.99 35.19
CA ALA A 56 24.50 0.54 35.26
C ALA A 56 25.99 0.19 35.20
N GLU A 57 26.53 -0.32 36.31
CA GLU A 57 27.84 -0.97 36.33
C GLU A 57 27.77 -2.30 35.59
N ALA A 58 27.89 -2.22 34.28
CA ALA A 58 28.33 -3.29 33.40
C ALA A 58 28.90 -2.63 32.15
N ASN A 59 30.14 -2.97 31.78
CA ASN A 59 30.76 -2.58 30.51
C ASN A 59 29.97 -3.18 29.34
N TYR A 60 28.81 -2.60 29.00
CA TYR A 60 28.17 -2.78 27.71
C TYR A 60 28.74 -1.71 26.80
N SER A 61 29.82 -2.07 26.10
CA SER A 61 30.14 -1.43 24.82
C SER A 61 28.85 -1.30 24.03
N ASN A 62 28.54 -0.10 23.53
CA ASN A 62 27.43 0.14 22.60
C ASN A 62 27.35 -1.05 21.62
N PRO A 63 26.17 -1.66 21.41
CA PRO A 63 26.06 -2.79 20.50
C PRO A 63 26.65 -2.38 19.14
N PRO A 64 27.50 -3.22 18.52
CA PRO A 64 28.16 -2.87 17.28
C PRO A 64 27.11 -2.55 16.22
N THR A 65 27.30 -1.43 15.52
CA THR A 65 26.41 -1.08 14.41
C THR A 65 26.49 -2.16 13.32
N PRO A 66 25.39 -2.44 12.60
CA PRO A 66 25.43 -3.40 11.51
C PRO A 66 26.58 -3.13 10.52
N PRO A 67 27.22 -4.19 9.98
CA PRO A 67 28.25 -4.03 8.95
C PRO A 67 27.65 -3.47 7.66
N GLY A 68 28.47 -3.12 6.68
CA GLY A 68 27.97 -2.58 5.43
C GLY A 68 29.03 -2.15 4.43
N PRO A 69 28.65 -1.94 3.16
CA PRO A 69 29.56 -1.40 2.17
C PRO A 69 30.00 0.02 2.50
N TRP A 70 31.23 0.34 2.15
CA TRP A 70 31.76 1.69 2.25
C TRP A 70 31.21 2.54 1.10
N GLY A 71 30.68 3.72 1.44
CA GLY A 71 30.23 4.71 0.47
C GLY A 71 31.26 5.82 0.24
N LEU A 72 31.09 6.59 -0.82
CA LEU A 72 31.86 7.82 -1.03
C LEU A 72 31.43 8.91 -0.03
N PRO A 73 32.31 9.87 0.31
CA PRO A 73 31.93 11.03 1.10
C PRO A 73 30.71 11.74 0.50
N ILE A 74 29.81 12.22 1.36
CA ILE A 74 28.57 12.96 1.02
C ILE A 74 27.49 12.12 0.32
N VAL A 75 27.83 11.40 -0.75
CA VAL A 75 26.87 10.66 -1.59
C VAL A 75 26.61 9.23 -1.14
N GLY A 76 27.46 8.68 -0.28
CA GLY A 76 27.33 7.32 0.22
C GLY A 76 27.45 6.29 -0.90
N PHE A 77 26.54 5.32 -0.91
CA PHE A 77 26.48 4.22 -1.86
C PHE A 77 25.63 4.53 -3.10
N LEU A 78 25.02 5.73 -3.21
CA LEU A 78 24.17 6.12 -4.35
C LEU A 78 24.84 5.88 -5.72
N PRO A 79 26.11 6.24 -5.96
CA PRO A 79 26.74 6.05 -7.28
C PRO A 79 26.97 4.59 -7.65
N PHE A 80 26.90 3.68 -6.67
CA PHE A 80 27.10 2.25 -6.87
C PHE A 80 25.76 1.48 -6.96
N LEU A 81 24.62 2.15 -6.76
CA LEU A 81 23.31 1.52 -6.88
C LEU A 81 23.03 1.15 -8.33
N ARG A 82 22.61 -0.10 -8.53
CA ARG A 82 22.14 -0.60 -9.83
C ARG A 82 20.61 -0.49 -9.93
N PRO A 83 20.04 -0.45 -11.16
CA PRO A 83 18.58 -0.47 -11.33
C PRO A 83 17.89 -1.69 -10.71
N ASP A 84 18.58 -2.83 -10.66
CA ASP A 84 18.14 -4.08 -10.03
C ASP A 84 18.43 -4.11 -8.51
N MET A 85 18.03 -3.05 -7.79
CA MET A 85 18.38 -2.84 -6.37
C MET A 85 18.10 -4.05 -5.47
N HIS A 86 16.99 -4.76 -5.69
CA HIS A 86 16.62 -5.94 -4.90
C HIS A 86 17.59 -7.11 -5.08
N ILE A 87 18.14 -7.29 -6.29
CA ILE A 87 19.19 -8.29 -6.57
C ILE A 87 20.49 -7.85 -5.91
N GLN A 88 20.89 -6.59 -6.11
CA GLN A 88 22.11 -6.04 -5.50
C GLN A 88 22.07 -6.14 -3.96
N PHE A 89 20.93 -5.86 -3.34
CA PHE A 89 20.76 -5.99 -1.89
C PHE A 89 20.85 -7.45 -1.42
N THR A 90 20.34 -8.39 -2.21
CA THR A 90 20.53 -9.82 -1.94
C THR A 90 22.01 -10.23 -2.03
N GLU A 91 22.76 -9.70 -3.00
CA GLU A 91 24.21 -9.92 -3.12
C GLU A 91 24.96 -9.35 -1.91
N LEU A 92 24.63 -8.13 -1.48
CA LEU A 92 25.21 -7.51 -0.29
C LEU A 92 24.85 -8.27 0.99
N ALA A 93 23.63 -8.80 1.12
CA ALA A 93 23.24 -9.62 2.26
C ALA A 93 24.07 -10.90 2.39
N ARG A 94 24.48 -11.51 1.25
CA ARG A 94 25.40 -12.67 1.26
C ARG A 94 26.79 -12.30 1.76
N GLN A 95 27.22 -11.05 1.55
CA GLN A 95 28.55 -10.57 1.94
C GLN A 95 28.60 -10.05 3.39
N TYR A 96 27.61 -9.26 3.80
CA TYR A 96 27.59 -8.55 5.08
C TYR A 96 26.71 -9.22 6.14
N GLY A 97 25.92 -10.23 5.75
CA GLY A 97 25.01 -10.95 6.63
C GLY A 97 23.57 -10.45 6.57
N PRO A 98 22.68 -11.02 7.40
CA PRO A 98 21.24 -10.81 7.32
C PRO A 98 20.76 -9.42 7.76
N ILE A 99 21.62 -8.65 8.43
CA ILE A 99 21.42 -7.25 8.78
C ILE A 99 22.67 -6.48 8.38
N TYR A 100 22.52 -5.51 7.49
CA TYR A 100 23.61 -4.63 7.11
C TYR A 100 23.07 -3.23 6.84
N ARG A 101 23.95 -2.24 6.81
CA ARG A 101 23.59 -0.83 6.58
C ARG A 101 24.33 -0.24 5.40
N LEU A 102 23.74 0.75 4.75
CA LEU A 102 24.40 1.57 3.74
C LEU A 102 23.90 3.01 3.83
N TRP A 103 24.73 3.96 3.41
CA TRP A 103 24.35 5.36 3.33
C TRP A 103 23.85 5.69 1.93
N LEU A 104 22.71 6.35 1.82
CA LEU A 104 22.14 6.86 0.58
C LEU A 104 22.06 8.39 0.69
N GLY A 105 23.10 9.08 0.20
CA GLY A 105 23.28 10.51 0.47
C GLY A 105 23.37 10.75 1.98
N THR A 106 22.46 11.56 2.53
CA THR A 106 22.40 11.83 3.98
C THR A 106 21.54 10.83 4.76
N LYS A 107 20.93 9.83 4.11
CA LYS A 107 20.03 8.87 4.76
C LYS A 107 20.76 7.56 5.07
N LEU A 108 20.66 7.08 6.30
CA LEU A 108 21.12 5.76 6.68
C LEU A 108 20.03 4.72 6.41
N CYS A 109 20.30 3.74 5.56
CA CYS A 109 19.41 2.63 5.27
C CYS A 109 19.93 1.35 5.94
N THR A 110 19.07 0.67 6.69
CA THR A 110 19.37 -0.68 7.23
C THR A 110 18.55 -1.69 6.45
N VAL A 111 19.21 -2.68 5.86
CA VAL A 111 18.59 -3.75 5.09
C VAL A 111 18.57 -5.03 5.91
N ILE A 112 17.43 -5.70 5.87
CA ILE A 112 17.16 -6.91 6.66
C ILE A 112 16.69 -7.99 5.71
N SER A 113 17.41 -9.11 5.69
CA SER A 113 17.26 -10.17 4.68
C SER A 113 17.02 -11.55 5.29
N SER A 114 16.64 -11.63 6.58
CA SER A 114 16.28 -12.90 7.24
C SER A 114 14.78 -12.97 7.53
N PRO A 115 14.09 -14.08 7.20
CA PRO A 115 12.68 -14.27 7.55
C PRO A 115 12.39 -14.15 9.05
N SER A 116 13.27 -14.64 9.92
CA SER A 116 13.08 -14.56 11.38
C SER A 116 13.11 -13.12 11.87
N LEU A 117 14.05 -12.32 11.38
CA LEU A 117 14.21 -10.91 11.73
C LEU A 117 13.10 -10.04 11.13
N ILE A 118 12.69 -10.35 9.89
CA ILE A 118 11.54 -9.69 9.27
C ILE A 118 10.29 -9.92 10.11
N LYS A 119 10.05 -11.14 10.59
CA LYS A 119 8.91 -11.44 11.48
C LYS A 119 8.97 -10.59 12.75
N GLU A 120 10.12 -10.50 13.41
CA GLU A 120 10.26 -9.66 14.61
C GLU A 120 9.86 -8.20 14.33
N ILE A 121 10.19 -7.68 13.16
CA ILE A 121 9.92 -6.28 12.79
C ILE A 121 8.48 -6.06 12.35
N VAL A 122 7.94 -6.91 11.48
CA VAL A 122 6.62 -6.69 10.85
C VAL A 122 5.47 -7.27 11.67
N ARG A 123 5.76 -8.03 12.72
CA ARG A 123 4.75 -8.66 13.59
C ARG A 123 4.97 -8.36 15.06
N ASP A 124 6.15 -8.66 15.60
CA ASP A 124 6.36 -8.62 17.06
C ASP A 124 6.63 -7.19 17.55
N HIS A 125 7.20 -6.33 16.68
CA HIS A 125 7.49 -4.92 16.91
C HIS A 125 6.86 -4.00 15.84
N ASP A 126 5.76 -4.42 15.24
CA ASP A 126 5.13 -3.76 14.10
C ASP A 126 4.82 -2.28 14.35
N SER A 127 4.35 -1.92 15.55
CA SER A 127 4.03 -0.54 15.91
C SER A 127 5.24 0.40 15.94
N ILE A 128 6.44 -0.12 16.20
CA ILE A 128 7.68 0.68 16.24
C ILE A 128 8.15 0.98 14.81
N PHE A 129 8.01 0.02 13.91
CA PHE A 129 8.48 0.11 12.52
C PHE A 129 7.37 0.41 11.50
N ALA A 130 6.18 0.79 11.96
CA ALA A 130 5.02 1.03 11.11
C ALA A 130 5.14 2.30 10.26
N ASN A 131 5.94 3.27 10.69
CA ASN A 131 6.12 4.55 9.98
C ASN A 131 6.99 4.37 8.73
N ARG A 132 6.64 5.09 7.67
CA ARG A 132 7.38 5.10 6.40
C ARG A 132 8.13 6.41 6.22
N ASP A 133 9.34 6.33 5.69
CA ASP A 133 10.03 7.51 5.18
C ASP A 133 9.32 8.00 3.90
N SER A 134 8.99 9.28 3.87
CA SER A 134 8.17 9.86 2.80
C SER A 134 9.05 10.71 1.87
N THR A 135 9.08 10.35 0.60
CA THR A 135 9.64 11.18 -0.46
C THR A 135 8.75 12.39 -0.74
N VAL A 136 9.25 13.38 -1.46
CA VAL A 136 8.44 14.51 -1.92
C VAL A 136 7.23 14.05 -2.74
N ALA A 137 7.43 13.07 -3.62
CA ALA A 137 6.37 12.51 -4.46
C ALA A 137 5.31 11.78 -3.62
N THR A 138 5.73 10.94 -2.67
CA THR A 138 4.78 10.22 -1.79
C THR A 138 4.05 11.18 -0.87
N ARG A 139 4.73 12.22 -0.35
CA ARG A 139 4.09 13.24 0.48
C ARG A 139 2.97 13.97 -0.27
N ILE A 140 3.20 14.35 -1.53
CA ILE A 140 2.17 14.99 -2.34
C ILE A 140 1.05 14.00 -2.71
N GLY A 141 1.40 12.80 -3.17
CA GLY A 141 0.43 11.78 -3.60
C GLY A 141 -0.45 11.21 -2.48
N SER A 142 0.05 11.24 -1.24
CA SER A 142 -0.67 10.79 -0.04
C SER A 142 -1.52 11.89 0.61
N TYR A 143 -1.69 13.04 -0.03
CA TYR A 143 -2.32 14.22 0.59
C TYR A 143 -1.63 14.60 1.91
N ASN A 144 -0.30 14.64 1.91
CA ASN A 144 0.53 14.92 3.08
C ASN A 144 0.32 13.89 4.21
N GLY A 145 0.20 12.61 3.87
CA GLY A 145 -0.02 11.52 4.82
C GLY A 145 -1.44 11.46 5.38
N ASN A 146 -2.46 11.84 4.60
CA ASN A 146 -3.87 11.60 4.95
C ASN A 146 -4.40 10.25 4.42
N ASP A 147 -3.60 9.56 3.62
CA ASP A 147 -3.87 8.21 3.12
C ASP A 147 -3.67 7.14 4.23
N ILE A 148 -3.75 5.88 3.86
CA ILE A 148 -3.50 4.72 4.72
C ILE A 148 -2.08 4.21 4.50
N SER A 149 -1.53 4.39 3.30
CA SER A 149 -0.24 3.82 2.92
C SER A 149 0.95 4.56 3.52
N PHE A 150 0.95 5.90 3.55
CA PHE A 150 2.06 6.73 4.02
C PHE A 150 1.78 7.55 5.29
N CYS A 151 0.54 7.59 5.77
CA CYS A 151 0.23 8.24 7.04
C CYS A 151 1.00 7.61 8.22
N PRO A 152 1.52 8.42 9.16
CA PRO A 152 2.09 7.92 10.41
C PRO A 152 1.14 7.03 11.18
N TYR A 153 1.70 6.05 11.87
CA TYR A 153 0.95 5.13 12.71
C TYR A 153 0.41 5.83 13.95
N ASP A 154 -0.91 6.02 13.97
CA ASP A 154 -1.64 6.57 15.11
C ASP A 154 -3.05 5.93 15.22
N SER A 155 -3.87 6.41 16.17
CA SER A 155 -5.26 5.97 16.32
C SER A 155 -6.11 6.28 15.08
N SER A 156 -5.82 7.39 14.39
CA SER A 156 -6.49 7.81 13.17
C SER A 156 -6.25 6.82 12.02
N TRP A 157 -4.99 6.39 11.84
CA TRP A 157 -4.58 5.38 10.87
C TRP A 157 -5.29 4.05 11.12
N ARG A 158 -5.35 3.59 12.38
CA ARG A 158 -6.05 2.35 12.74
C ARG A 158 -7.54 2.42 12.37
N THR A 159 -8.16 3.58 12.59
CA THR A 159 -9.58 3.82 12.26
C THR A 159 -9.79 3.80 10.75
N ARG A 160 -8.98 4.53 9.98
CA ARG A 160 -9.02 4.53 8.50
C ARG A 160 -8.81 3.13 7.92
N ARG A 161 -7.80 2.41 8.40
CA ARG A 161 -7.51 1.04 7.97
C ARG A 161 -8.66 0.10 8.29
N LYS A 162 -9.27 0.22 9.48
CA LYS A 162 -10.43 -0.59 9.86
C LYS A 162 -11.57 -0.38 8.88
N ILE A 163 -11.92 0.87 8.57
CA ILE A 163 -12.99 1.20 7.62
C ILE A 163 -12.67 0.66 6.22
N PHE A 164 -11.46 0.93 5.73
CA PHE A 164 -11.04 0.46 4.41
C PHE A 164 -11.14 -1.07 4.27
N VAL A 165 -10.62 -1.81 5.25
CA VAL A 165 -10.61 -3.28 5.20
C VAL A 165 -12.02 -3.85 5.45
N HIS A 166 -12.71 -3.36 6.49
CA HIS A 166 -13.99 -3.91 6.93
C HIS A 166 -15.16 -3.53 6.03
N ASP A 167 -15.13 -2.33 5.43
CA ASP A 167 -16.26 -1.81 4.67
C ASP A 167 -15.98 -1.83 3.17
N MET A 168 -14.78 -1.44 2.71
CA MET A 168 -14.48 -1.41 1.25
C MET A 168 -13.99 -2.76 0.72
N LEU A 169 -13.05 -3.40 1.42
CA LEU A 169 -12.48 -4.69 1.02
C LEU A 169 -13.23 -5.91 1.58
N SER A 170 -14.44 -5.70 2.08
CA SER A 170 -15.29 -6.78 2.59
C SER A 170 -15.77 -7.70 1.47
N ASN A 171 -16.05 -8.96 1.78
CA ASN A 171 -16.66 -9.89 0.83
C ASN A 171 -17.95 -9.31 0.23
N ARG A 172 -18.79 -8.67 1.06
CA ARG A 172 -20.03 -8.01 0.61
C ARG A 172 -19.76 -6.94 -0.45
N SER A 173 -18.74 -6.11 -0.25
CA SER A 173 -18.40 -5.00 -1.15
C SER A 173 -17.73 -5.50 -2.43
N LEU A 174 -16.91 -6.55 -2.33
CA LEU A 174 -16.34 -7.25 -3.47
C LEU A 174 -17.43 -7.94 -4.32
N ASP A 175 -18.44 -8.53 -3.69
CA ASP A 175 -19.60 -9.14 -4.37
C ASP A 175 -20.48 -8.07 -5.04
N ALA A 176 -20.74 -6.95 -4.36
CA ALA A 176 -21.53 -5.84 -4.91
C ALA A 176 -20.89 -5.24 -6.18
N THR A 177 -19.55 -5.23 -6.23
CA THR A 177 -18.77 -4.71 -7.36
C THR A 177 -18.37 -5.78 -8.39
N PHE A 178 -18.79 -7.04 -8.21
CA PHE A 178 -18.42 -8.16 -9.10
C PHE A 178 -18.74 -7.90 -10.56
N ASN A 179 -19.94 -7.38 -10.84
CA ASN A 179 -20.38 -7.13 -12.22
C ASN A 179 -19.52 -6.07 -12.91
N LEU A 180 -19.05 -5.05 -12.17
CA LEU A 180 -18.19 -3.99 -12.71
C LEU A 180 -16.87 -4.59 -13.20
N ARG A 181 -16.21 -5.41 -12.36
CA ARG A 181 -14.99 -6.13 -12.74
C ARG A 181 -15.22 -7.09 -13.90
N LYS A 182 -16.32 -7.85 -13.87
CA LYS A 182 -16.67 -8.81 -14.93
C LYS A 182 -16.84 -8.13 -16.28
N ASP A 183 -17.43 -6.93 -16.31
CA ASP A 183 -17.64 -6.20 -17.54
C ASP A 183 -16.33 -5.67 -18.13
N GLU A 184 -15.37 -5.24 -17.30
CA GLU A 184 -14.03 -4.85 -17.76
C GLU A 184 -13.24 -6.05 -18.34
N VAL A 185 -13.32 -7.22 -17.71
CA VAL A 185 -12.74 -8.46 -18.28
C VAL A 185 -13.39 -8.80 -19.63
N ARG A 186 -14.71 -8.70 -19.75
CA ARG A 186 -15.42 -8.95 -21.02
C ARG A 186 -15.05 -7.93 -22.10
N LYS A 187 -14.83 -6.67 -21.75
CA LYS A 187 -14.35 -5.64 -22.69
C LYS A 187 -12.96 -5.99 -23.20
N ALA A 188 -12.05 -6.40 -22.31
CA ALA A 188 -10.71 -6.82 -22.70
C ALA A 188 -10.72 -8.05 -23.62
N ILE A 189 -11.53 -9.07 -23.29
CA ILE A 189 -11.72 -10.25 -24.15
C ILE A 189 -12.22 -9.84 -25.54
N ARG A 190 -13.22 -8.96 -25.63
CA ARG A 190 -13.72 -8.43 -26.91
C ARG A 190 -12.62 -7.71 -27.70
N ASN A 191 -11.79 -6.91 -27.05
CA ASN A 191 -10.65 -6.22 -27.68
C ASN A 191 -9.56 -7.20 -28.18
N ILE A 192 -9.42 -8.37 -27.55
CA ILE A 192 -8.50 -9.42 -28.05
C ILE A 192 -9.09 -10.07 -29.31
N TYR A 193 -10.40 -10.34 -29.32
CA TYR A 193 -11.08 -10.91 -30.50
C TYR A 193 -11.03 -10.02 -31.74
N THR A 194 -10.85 -8.70 -31.61
CA THR A 194 -10.64 -7.81 -32.77
C THR A 194 -9.22 -7.87 -33.32
N LYS A 195 -8.27 -8.49 -32.59
CA LYS A 195 -6.84 -8.57 -32.92
C LYS A 195 -6.38 -10.01 -33.16
N ILE A 196 -7.26 -10.87 -33.66
CA ILE A 196 -6.93 -12.26 -33.99
C ILE A 196 -5.74 -12.30 -34.95
N ASN A 197 -4.79 -13.19 -34.69
CA ASN A 197 -3.50 -13.34 -35.40
C ASN A 197 -2.48 -12.21 -35.18
N ALA A 198 -2.70 -11.27 -34.26
CA ALA A 198 -1.71 -10.29 -33.85
C ALA A 198 -1.05 -10.68 -32.50
N PRO A 199 0.25 -10.38 -32.29
CA PRO A 199 0.89 -10.59 -31.01
C PRO A 199 0.25 -9.70 -29.93
N VAL A 200 -0.04 -10.29 -28.77
CA VAL A 200 -0.61 -9.59 -27.62
C VAL A 200 0.41 -9.52 -26.49
N LYS A 201 0.65 -8.31 -25.98
CA LYS A 201 1.50 -8.10 -24.80
C LYS A 201 0.68 -8.38 -23.53
N ILE A 202 0.84 -9.57 -22.97
CA ILE A 202 0.04 -10.04 -21.82
C ILE A 202 0.22 -9.15 -20.58
N TYR A 203 1.44 -8.65 -20.34
CA TYR A 203 1.71 -7.77 -19.19
C TYR A 203 0.90 -6.47 -19.25
N GLU A 204 0.99 -5.74 -20.38
CA GLU A 204 0.24 -4.49 -20.58
C GLU A 204 -1.27 -4.75 -20.48
N LEU A 205 -1.76 -5.83 -21.10
CA LEU A 205 -3.17 -6.24 -21.02
C LEU A 205 -3.63 -6.53 -19.58
N ALA A 206 -2.83 -7.25 -18.79
CA ALA A 206 -3.17 -7.57 -17.41
C ALA A 206 -3.22 -6.31 -16.54
N CYS A 207 -2.23 -5.41 -16.69
CA CYS A 207 -2.21 -4.11 -16.02
C CYS A 207 -3.46 -3.28 -16.38
N ASP A 208 -3.81 -3.20 -17.66
CA ASP A 208 -4.99 -2.45 -18.12
C ASP A 208 -6.29 -3.02 -17.54
N ILE A 209 -6.46 -4.35 -17.54
CA ILE A 209 -7.65 -5.00 -16.95
C ILE A 209 -7.75 -4.70 -15.47
N SER A 210 -6.65 -4.84 -14.72
CA SER A 210 -6.61 -4.58 -13.28
C SER A 210 -6.92 -3.12 -12.96
N LEU A 211 -6.29 -2.16 -13.66
CA LEU A 211 -6.54 -0.73 -13.47
C LEU A 211 -7.99 -0.37 -13.77
N ASN A 212 -8.52 -0.79 -14.93
CA ASN A 212 -9.91 -0.52 -15.30
C ASN A 212 -10.90 -1.18 -14.34
N ALA A 213 -10.60 -2.38 -13.84
CA ALA A 213 -11.41 -3.04 -12.83
C ALA A 213 -11.47 -2.20 -11.53
N ILE A 214 -10.35 -1.69 -11.02
CA ILE A 214 -10.31 -0.82 -9.83
C ILE A 214 -11.11 0.45 -10.06
N ILE A 215 -10.84 1.16 -11.16
CA ILE A 215 -11.54 2.38 -11.55
C ILE A 215 -13.06 2.14 -11.60
N SER A 216 -13.46 1.01 -12.17
CA SER A 216 -14.87 0.60 -12.22
C SER A 216 -15.45 0.32 -10.83
N MET A 217 -14.66 -0.22 -9.88
CA MET A 217 -15.12 -0.40 -8.50
C MET A 217 -15.26 0.94 -7.76
N VAL A 218 -14.46 1.96 -8.09
CA VAL A 218 -14.54 3.27 -7.43
C VAL A 218 -15.80 4.04 -7.86
N TRP A 219 -16.05 4.18 -9.16
CA TRP A 219 -17.14 5.03 -9.68
C TRP A 219 -17.85 4.45 -10.91
N GLY A 220 -17.79 3.13 -11.12
CA GLY A 220 -18.35 2.50 -12.31
C GLY A 220 -19.88 2.60 -12.44
N ASN A 221 -20.58 2.95 -11.36
CA ASN A 221 -22.03 3.24 -11.34
C ASN A 221 -22.34 4.75 -11.19
N THR A 222 -21.32 5.60 -11.02
CA THR A 222 -21.49 7.04 -10.84
C THR A 222 -21.41 7.78 -12.17
N ILE A 223 -20.63 7.27 -13.13
CA ILE A 223 -20.46 7.87 -14.46
C ILE A 223 -20.94 6.87 -15.52
N GLU A 224 -21.72 7.35 -16.51
CA GLU A 224 -22.25 6.52 -17.59
C GLU A 224 -21.79 6.98 -18.99
N GLY A 225 -21.99 6.10 -19.98
CA GLY A 225 -21.78 6.41 -21.41
C GLY A 225 -20.36 6.79 -21.79
N GLU A 226 -20.22 7.61 -22.86
CA GLU A 226 -18.92 8.04 -23.38
C GLU A 226 -18.05 8.76 -22.35
N ARG A 227 -18.67 9.39 -21.34
CA ARG A 227 -17.95 10.08 -20.27
C ARG A 227 -17.15 9.09 -19.41
N LYS A 228 -17.72 7.92 -19.12
CA LYS A 228 -17.05 6.84 -18.39
C LYS A 228 -15.80 6.37 -19.12
N ASP A 229 -15.90 6.17 -20.43
CA ASP A 229 -14.78 5.67 -21.24
C ASP A 229 -13.68 6.75 -21.38
N LYS A 230 -14.05 8.01 -21.60
CA LYS A 230 -13.10 9.14 -21.68
C LYS A 230 -12.38 9.39 -20.35
N ILE A 231 -13.11 9.45 -19.24
CA ILE A 231 -12.54 9.63 -17.90
C ILE A 231 -11.70 8.42 -17.53
N GLY A 232 -12.19 7.20 -17.77
CA GLY A 232 -11.46 5.97 -17.48
C GLY A 232 -10.10 5.91 -18.18
N ALA A 233 -10.04 6.19 -19.49
CA ALA A 233 -8.79 6.18 -20.24
C ALA A 233 -7.81 7.28 -19.79
N ALA A 234 -8.29 8.51 -19.61
CA ALA A 234 -7.48 9.61 -19.11
C ALA A 234 -6.93 9.30 -17.70
N PHE A 235 -7.77 8.72 -16.85
CA PHE A 235 -7.44 8.37 -15.49
C PHE A 235 -6.46 7.19 -15.40
N SER A 236 -6.63 6.14 -16.21
CA SER A 236 -5.67 5.01 -16.26
C SER A 236 -4.27 5.49 -16.66
N SER A 237 -4.18 6.37 -17.66
CA SER A 237 -2.90 6.98 -18.05
C SER A 237 -2.30 7.84 -16.95
N MET A 238 -3.14 8.57 -16.22
CA MET A 238 -2.74 9.34 -15.05
C MET A 238 -2.19 8.44 -13.94
N VAL A 239 -2.89 7.36 -13.58
CA VAL A 239 -2.43 6.42 -12.56
C VAL A 239 -1.10 5.77 -12.94
N ALA A 240 -0.91 5.39 -14.21
CA ALA A 240 0.38 4.87 -14.68
C ALA A 240 1.52 5.89 -14.47
N ARG A 241 1.29 7.17 -14.83
CA ARG A 241 2.27 8.25 -14.62
C ARG A 241 2.58 8.52 -13.15
N SER A 242 1.61 8.32 -12.25
CA SER A 242 1.85 8.54 -10.82
C SER A 242 2.85 7.52 -10.26
N PHE A 243 2.80 6.27 -10.72
CA PHE A 243 3.77 5.25 -10.33
C PHE A 243 5.18 5.58 -10.83
N ASP A 244 5.32 6.12 -12.05
CA ASP A 244 6.62 6.58 -12.55
C ASP A 244 7.22 7.67 -11.65
N LEU A 245 6.39 8.64 -11.22
CA LEU A 245 6.83 9.72 -10.33
C LEU A 245 7.16 9.23 -8.92
N LEU A 246 6.38 8.29 -8.38
CA LEU A 246 6.61 7.69 -7.06
C LEU A 246 7.88 6.83 -7.01
N GLY A 247 8.19 6.12 -8.11
CA GLY A 247 9.37 5.26 -8.23
C GLY A 247 10.65 5.97 -8.69
N LYS A 248 10.55 7.22 -9.19
CA LYS A 248 11.69 7.98 -9.73
C LYS A 248 12.68 8.34 -8.62
N PRO A 249 13.96 7.93 -8.71
CA PRO A 249 15.00 8.40 -7.79
C PRO A 249 15.13 9.91 -7.88
N ASN A 250 15.08 10.58 -6.72
CA ASN A 250 15.09 12.02 -6.63
C ASN A 250 16.12 12.52 -5.63
N VAL A 251 17.05 13.36 -6.09
CA VAL A 251 18.18 13.90 -5.34
C VAL A 251 17.71 14.65 -4.10
N SER A 252 16.62 15.39 -4.21
CA SER A 252 16.04 16.14 -3.08
C SER A 252 15.64 15.25 -1.90
N ASP A 253 15.30 13.98 -2.15
CA ASP A 253 14.92 13.03 -1.10
C ASP A 253 16.13 12.47 -0.33
N TYR A 254 17.33 12.54 -0.91
CA TYR A 254 18.59 12.12 -0.29
C TYR A 254 19.43 13.29 0.23
N PHE A 255 19.16 14.52 -0.25
CA PHE A 255 19.85 15.75 0.14
C PHE A 255 18.84 16.86 0.43
N PRO A 256 18.33 16.96 1.67
CA PRO A 256 17.27 17.92 2.03
C PRO A 256 17.63 19.39 1.73
N VAL A 257 18.91 19.75 1.77
CA VAL A 257 19.40 21.10 1.43
C VAL A 257 19.06 21.48 -0.03
N LEU A 258 18.97 20.50 -0.93
CA LEU A 258 18.65 20.70 -2.34
C LEU A 258 17.14 20.68 -2.62
N ALA A 259 16.31 20.30 -1.64
CA ALA A 259 14.87 20.14 -1.84
C ALA A 259 14.18 21.39 -2.39
N ARG A 260 14.60 22.59 -1.94
CA ARG A 260 14.03 23.87 -2.37
C ARG A 260 14.16 24.18 -3.86
N PHE A 261 15.06 23.49 -4.57
CA PHE A 261 15.34 23.76 -5.98
C PHE A 261 14.58 22.85 -6.94
N ASP A 262 13.98 21.76 -6.46
CA ASP A 262 13.31 20.74 -7.27
C ASP A 262 14.10 20.39 -8.56
N ILE A 263 15.38 20.03 -8.40
CA ILE A 263 16.34 19.89 -9.51
C ILE A 263 15.84 18.95 -10.62
N GLN A 264 15.11 17.89 -10.24
CA GLN A 264 14.57 16.89 -11.16
C GLN A 264 13.10 17.13 -11.54
N GLY A 265 12.48 18.20 -11.04
CA GLY A 265 11.08 18.57 -11.33
C GLY A 265 10.02 17.66 -10.71
N VAL A 266 10.40 16.75 -9.81
CA VAL A 266 9.51 15.70 -9.27
C VAL A 266 8.40 16.32 -8.43
N GLU A 267 8.72 17.33 -7.63
CA GLU A 267 7.72 18.01 -6.79
C GLU A 267 6.67 18.70 -7.67
N ARG A 268 7.13 19.46 -8.67
CA ARG A 268 6.26 20.17 -9.60
C ARG A 268 5.41 19.23 -10.45
N GLU A 269 6.01 18.16 -10.99
CA GLU A 269 5.27 17.17 -11.78
C GLU A 269 4.21 16.46 -10.95
N MET A 270 4.54 16.05 -9.72
CA MET A 270 3.59 15.38 -8.83
C MET A 270 2.47 16.32 -8.37
N SER A 271 2.78 17.59 -8.13
CA SER A 271 1.77 18.61 -7.80
C SER A 271 0.79 18.84 -8.95
N ASN A 272 1.28 19.00 -10.18
CA ASN A 272 0.44 19.13 -11.37
C ASN A 272 -0.41 17.88 -11.61
N PHE A 273 0.15 16.71 -11.34
CA PHE A 273 -0.59 15.45 -11.39
C PHE A 273 -1.74 15.44 -10.37
N MET A 274 -1.45 15.73 -9.10
CA MET A 274 -2.45 15.72 -8.03
C MET A 274 -3.53 16.79 -8.24
N GLN A 275 -3.21 17.93 -8.86
CA GLN A 275 -4.21 18.93 -9.20
C GLN A 275 -5.26 18.38 -10.20
N ARG A 276 -4.80 17.79 -11.31
CA ARG A 276 -5.70 17.20 -12.31
C ARG A 276 -6.50 16.02 -11.75
N PHE A 277 -5.84 15.24 -10.89
CA PHE A 277 -6.48 14.15 -10.19
C PHE A 277 -7.62 14.66 -9.30
N ASP A 278 -7.35 15.72 -8.54
CA ASP A 278 -8.33 16.36 -7.67
C ASP A 278 -9.52 16.91 -8.45
N GLU A 279 -9.29 17.53 -9.61
CA GLU A 279 -10.35 18.02 -10.50
C GLU A 279 -11.28 16.89 -10.95
N ILE A 280 -10.71 15.76 -11.42
CA ILE A 280 -11.50 14.60 -11.85
C ILE A 280 -12.30 14.02 -10.68
N VAL A 281 -11.65 13.79 -9.53
CA VAL A 281 -12.33 13.17 -8.39
C VAL A 281 -13.38 14.11 -7.78
N GLU A 282 -13.11 15.42 -7.75
CA GLU A 282 -14.07 16.44 -7.31
C GLU A 282 -15.33 16.44 -8.18
N ASP A 283 -15.17 16.42 -9.52
CA ASP A 283 -16.28 16.35 -10.46
C ASP A 283 -17.14 15.11 -10.24
N ILE A 284 -16.51 13.95 -10.00
CA ILE A 284 -17.20 12.69 -9.76
C ILE A 284 -17.94 12.70 -8.42
N ILE A 285 -17.33 13.25 -7.36
CA ILE A 285 -18.00 13.40 -6.06
C ILE A 285 -19.23 14.31 -6.21
N ASN A 286 -19.09 15.44 -6.89
CA ASN A 286 -20.18 16.39 -7.07
C ASN A 286 -21.33 15.80 -7.90
N GLU A 287 -21.02 14.99 -8.92
CA GLU A 287 -22.03 14.25 -9.68
C GLU A 287 -22.77 13.24 -8.80
N ARG A 288 -22.05 12.56 -7.90
CA ARG A 288 -22.66 11.62 -6.96
C ARG A 288 -23.56 12.31 -5.95
N GLU A 289 -23.14 13.45 -5.40
CA GLU A 289 -23.95 14.26 -4.50
C GLU A 289 -25.28 14.66 -5.16
N LYS A 290 -25.27 15.05 -6.44
CA LYS A 290 -26.47 15.38 -7.22
C LYS A 290 -27.41 14.20 -7.46
N ILE A 291 -26.85 13.00 -7.65
CA ILE A 291 -27.63 11.76 -7.78
C ILE A 291 -28.30 11.43 -6.43
N SER A 292 -27.59 11.65 -5.32
CA SER A 292 -28.10 11.41 -3.97
C SER A 292 -29.19 12.42 -3.56
N SER A 293 -29.06 13.69 -3.94
CA SER A 293 -30.02 14.76 -3.63
C SER A 293 -31.31 14.73 -4.46
N GLY A 294 -31.36 13.89 -5.51
CA GLY A 294 -32.53 13.78 -6.39
C GLY A 294 -32.71 14.93 -7.38
N GLU A 295 -31.71 15.82 -7.52
CA GLU A 295 -31.74 16.97 -8.41
C GLU A 295 -31.68 16.59 -9.90
N VAL A 296 -31.13 15.42 -10.21
CA VAL A 296 -31.17 14.84 -11.56
C VAL A 296 -32.42 13.96 -11.66
N GLY A 297 -33.52 14.56 -12.12
CA GLY A 297 -34.77 13.86 -12.42
C GLY A 297 -34.58 12.79 -13.50
N GLY A 298 -34.25 11.57 -13.08
CA GLY A 298 -33.82 10.52 -13.99
C GLY A 298 -33.78 9.12 -13.39
N GLY A 299 -34.79 8.75 -12.61
CA GLY A 299 -35.04 7.35 -12.23
C GLY A 299 -34.56 6.98 -10.85
N GLY A 300 -35.46 7.09 -9.87
CA GLY A 300 -35.28 6.44 -8.58
C GLY A 300 -34.89 4.97 -8.77
N ASN A 301 -33.85 4.55 -8.06
CA ASN A 301 -33.48 3.15 -7.81
C ASN A 301 -33.75 2.17 -8.97
N LYS A 302 -33.39 2.53 -10.22
CA LYS A 302 -33.54 1.62 -11.37
C LYS A 302 -32.43 0.57 -11.45
N ASN A 303 -31.36 0.74 -10.68
CA ASN A 303 -30.33 -0.29 -10.49
C ASN A 303 -30.45 -0.82 -9.07
N GLY A 304 -31.21 -1.90 -8.88
CA GLY A 304 -31.22 -2.63 -7.61
C GLY A 304 -29.79 -2.88 -7.10
N GLY A 305 -29.40 -2.15 -6.05
CA GLY A 305 -28.27 -2.49 -5.20
C GLY A 305 -26.86 -2.54 -5.82
N ARG A 306 -26.55 -1.78 -6.89
CA ARG A 306 -25.17 -1.70 -7.40
C ARG A 306 -24.37 -0.61 -6.66
N LEU A 307 -23.69 -1.02 -5.59
CA LEU A 307 -22.80 -0.15 -4.79
C LEU A 307 -21.43 -0.03 -5.48
N ASP A 308 -20.89 1.19 -5.54
CA ASP A 308 -19.47 1.46 -5.83
C ASP A 308 -18.78 2.01 -4.57
N PHE A 309 -17.44 2.02 -4.56
CA PHE A 309 -16.67 2.42 -3.38
C PHE A 309 -16.87 3.89 -3.02
N LEU A 310 -17.10 4.76 -4.01
CA LEU A 310 -17.41 6.16 -3.72
C LEU A 310 -18.71 6.28 -2.92
N GLN A 311 -19.78 5.58 -3.31
CA GLN A 311 -21.02 5.56 -2.54
C GLN A 311 -20.81 5.06 -1.12
N MET A 312 -20.04 3.96 -0.95
CA MET A 312 -19.76 3.42 0.38
C MET A 312 -19.01 4.44 1.25
N LEU A 313 -18.01 5.12 0.70
CA LEU A 313 -17.24 6.15 1.42
C LEU A 313 -18.12 7.35 1.80
N MET A 314 -19.00 7.80 0.91
CA MET A 314 -19.93 8.90 1.20
C MET A 314 -20.91 8.52 2.31
N GLU A 315 -21.54 7.34 2.24
CA GLU A 315 -22.44 6.86 3.29
C GLU A 315 -21.74 6.72 4.65
N LEU A 316 -20.48 6.29 4.66
CA LEU A 316 -19.68 6.19 5.87
C LEU A 316 -19.34 7.57 6.45
N SER A 317 -19.09 8.57 5.59
CA SER A 317 -18.82 9.94 6.04
C SER A 317 -20.06 10.59 6.69
N GLU A 318 -21.27 10.23 6.23
CA GLU A 318 -22.54 10.74 6.76
C GLU A 318 -22.96 10.06 8.08
N LYS A 319 -22.69 8.76 8.23
CA LYS A 319 -23.12 7.95 9.40
C LYS A 319 -22.27 8.14 10.66
N GLN A 320 -21.17 8.89 10.59
CA GLN A 320 -20.18 8.92 11.68
C GLN A 320 -20.38 10.06 12.69
N ASP A 321 -20.09 9.72 13.95
CA ASP A 321 -20.07 10.60 15.11
C ASP A 321 -18.97 11.69 14.99
N VAL A 322 -19.15 12.81 15.68
CA VAL A 322 -18.38 14.08 15.50
C VAL A 322 -16.86 13.92 15.64
N LYS A 323 -16.38 12.87 16.32
CA LYS A 323 -14.95 12.58 16.51
C LYS A 323 -14.26 11.86 15.34
N THR A 324 -15.02 11.38 14.36
CA THR A 324 -14.50 10.53 13.27
C THR A 324 -14.87 11.03 11.87
N LYS A 325 -15.44 12.23 11.71
CA LYS A 325 -15.81 12.77 10.40
C LYS A 325 -14.63 12.70 9.40
N PHE A 326 -14.80 11.90 8.35
CA PHE A 326 -13.93 11.89 7.18
C PHE A 326 -14.30 13.06 6.28
N GLY A 327 -13.36 13.99 6.07
CA GLY A 327 -13.52 15.07 5.12
C GLY A 327 -13.32 14.61 3.68
N LYS A 328 -13.67 15.47 2.73
CA LYS A 328 -13.50 15.21 1.28
C LYS A 328 -12.06 14.84 0.93
N THR A 329 -11.07 15.47 1.57
CA THR A 329 -9.65 15.14 1.42
C THR A 329 -9.34 13.70 1.81
N GLN A 330 -9.93 13.18 2.90
CA GLN A 330 -9.72 11.80 3.31
C GLN A 330 -10.40 10.82 2.37
N ILE A 331 -11.58 11.15 1.82
CA ILE A 331 -12.21 10.33 0.77
C ILE A 331 -11.29 10.25 -0.45
N LYS A 332 -10.77 11.40 -0.91
CA LYS A 332 -9.81 11.44 -2.03
C LYS A 332 -8.55 10.63 -1.73
N ALA A 333 -8.01 10.70 -0.51
CA ALA A 333 -6.84 9.92 -0.08
C ALA A 333 -7.12 8.40 0.00
N MET A 334 -8.30 7.99 0.47
CA MET A 334 -8.69 6.57 0.49
C MET A 334 -8.94 6.03 -0.92
N ILE A 335 -9.41 6.88 -1.82
CA ILE A 335 -9.49 6.57 -3.24
C ILE A 335 -8.06 6.39 -3.79
N THR A 336 -7.09 7.25 -3.43
CA THR A 336 -5.66 7.04 -3.80
C THR A 336 -5.04 5.74 -3.29
N ASP A 337 -5.46 5.25 -2.13
CA ASP A 337 -5.01 3.96 -1.61
C ASP A 337 -5.52 2.75 -2.42
N GLN A 338 -6.56 2.87 -3.25
CA GLN A 338 -7.11 1.71 -3.98
C GLN A 338 -6.15 1.17 -5.05
N TRP A 339 -5.43 2.06 -5.75
CA TRP A 339 -4.45 1.64 -6.76
C TRP A 339 -3.06 1.41 -6.19
N SER A 340 -2.70 2.02 -5.06
CA SER A 340 -1.39 1.77 -4.43
C SER A 340 -1.18 0.31 -3.99
N LYS A 341 -2.25 -0.52 -3.99
CA LYS A 341 -2.21 -1.96 -3.66
C LYS A 341 -1.79 -2.89 -4.80
N PHE A 342 -1.66 -2.39 -6.04
CA PHE A 342 -1.32 -3.22 -7.21
C PHE A 342 0.17 -3.26 -7.56
N TYR A 343 1.02 -2.53 -6.81
CA TYR A 343 2.47 -2.55 -6.95
C TYR A 343 3.18 -2.96 -5.66
#